data_AF-A0A8J5SH28-F1
#
_entry.id   AF-A0A8J5SH28-F1
#
_cell.length_a   1.000
_cell.length_b   1.000
_cell.length_c   1.000
_cell.angle_alpha   90.00
_cell.angle_beta   90.00
_cell.angle_gamma   90.00
#
_symmetry.space_group_name_H-M   'P 1'
#
loop_
_entity.id
_entity.type
_entity.pdbx_description
1 polymer ?
#
loop_
_entity_poly.entity_id
_entity_poly.type
_entity_poly.pdbx_seq_one_letter_code
_entity_poly.pdbx_strand_id
1 'polypeptide(L)'
;MLDRSHRPQQQPAAEAGAGAGAGDGEGNVDRVLFKNLVEMVPLVESLMDRRSNPSYSRRASLVYTPAPAKKGADLKSAKAPQNVSAKKRRDPGEAGKKNTVDCNGENGSAVPTALLGGENKPKDKDEIVLLREQIDELQKKLLEKEEALRSAESSVSEMNALYSTVDELRRQVAEKEALIKSANSQFHNAKIMLADKQASLEKLEWEVKTSNKKVEDLQGDVSNMEFEICSFMALFEKISENVSGDHDGSLPSSFELEALKSTSEIDKIEVEKIEQEQVTYAEALAAARENPDEEQLNLAAEARLRLQVLVL
;
A
#
# COMPACT_ATOMS: atom_id res chain seq x y z
N MET A 1 47.86 45.57 9.27
CA MET A 1 48.32 44.29 9.83
C MET A 1 47.31 43.23 9.39
N LEU A 2 47.78 42.32 8.54
CA LEU A 2 47.20 41.03 8.11
C LEU A 2 45.68 40.96 7.85
N ASP A 3 45.37 41.18 6.58
CA ASP A 3 44.14 40.87 5.87
C ASP A 3 44.12 39.38 5.47
N ARG A 4 42.96 38.70 5.58
CA ARG A 4 42.79 37.32 5.08
C ARG A 4 41.36 37.06 4.63
N SER A 5 41.00 37.69 3.52
CA SER A 5 40.07 37.11 2.54
C SER A 5 40.87 36.21 1.59
N HIS A 6 40.32 35.06 1.14
CA HIS A 6 40.44 34.49 -0.23
C HIS A 6 39.84 33.05 -0.30
N ARG A 7 38.69 32.97 -0.98
CA ARG A 7 38.21 32.06 -2.06
C ARG A 7 38.62 30.55 -2.13
N PRO A 8 37.73 29.65 -2.62
CA PRO A 8 37.94 28.19 -2.63
C PRO A 8 38.79 27.69 -3.81
N GLN A 9 39.48 26.56 -3.61
CA GLN A 9 40.30 25.85 -4.60
C GLN A 9 39.50 24.84 -5.44
N GLN A 10 39.97 24.71 -6.68
CA GLN A 10 39.44 23.98 -7.84
C GLN A 10 39.70 22.47 -7.82
N GLN A 11 38.90 21.77 -8.66
CA GLN A 11 39.13 20.42 -9.19
C GLN A 11 40.51 20.24 -9.85
N PRO A 12 40.99 19.00 -10.02
CA PRO A 12 41.85 18.63 -11.14
C PRO A 12 41.12 17.70 -12.14
N ALA A 13 41.42 17.89 -13.43
CA ALA A 13 41.03 17.00 -14.53
C ALA A 13 42.28 16.49 -15.28
N ALA A 14 42.16 15.23 -15.69
CA ALA A 14 42.81 14.52 -16.81
C ALA A 14 44.32 14.19 -16.77
N GLU A 15 44.61 12.88 -16.80
CA GLU A 15 45.60 12.31 -17.71
C GLU A 15 44.95 11.18 -18.53
N ALA A 16 45.13 11.26 -19.84
CA ALA A 16 44.74 10.27 -20.82
C ALA A 16 45.88 9.27 -21.03
N GLY A 17 45.57 7.97 -20.96
CA GLY A 17 46.44 6.89 -21.40
C GLY A 17 45.61 5.91 -22.23
N ALA A 18 45.70 6.04 -23.55
CA ALA A 18 45.17 5.06 -24.50
C ALA A 18 46.12 3.86 -24.59
N GLY A 19 45.57 2.65 -24.47
CA GLY A 19 46.27 1.39 -24.71
C GLY A 19 45.24 0.30 -24.98
N ALA A 20 44.95 0.08 -26.27
CA ALA A 20 44.12 -1.01 -26.75
C ALA A 20 44.83 -2.36 -26.57
N GLY A 21 44.10 -3.38 -26.11
CA GLY A 21 44.55 -4.76 -26.04
C GLY A 21 43.36 -5.67 -25.73
N ALA A 22 43.04 -6.53 -26.70
CA ALA A 22 41.79 -7.27 -26.85
C ALA A 22 41.62 -8.47 -25.92
N GLY A 23 40.34 -8.86 -25.74
CA GLY A 23 39.93 -10.22 -25.40
C GLY A 23 39.28 -10.35 -24.03
N ASP A 24 37.96 -10.21 -23.94
CA ASP A 24 37.06 -11.37 -23.74
C ASP A 24 35.61 -10.91 -23.83
N GLY A 25 34.69 -11.83 -24.15
CA GLY A 25 33.25 -11.55 -24.23
C GLY A 25 32.67 -11.18 -22.87
N GLU A 26 32.80 -9.92 -22.46
CA GLU A 26 32.27 -9.41 -21.20
C GLU A 26 30.81 -8.98 -21.42
N GLY A 27 29.90 -9.94 -21.22
CA GLY A 27 28.49 -9.64 -21.06
C GLY A 27 28.35 -8.52 -20.05
N ASN A 28 27.66 -7.44 -20.44
CA ASN A 28 27.44 -6.24 -19.65
C ASN A 28 26.56 -6.54 -18.42
N VAL A 29 27.10 -7.34 -17.49
CA VAL A 29 26.50 -7.61 -16.20
C VAL A 29 26.85 -6.41 -15.34
N ASP A 30 25.82 -5.65 -14.98
CA ASP A 30 25.95 -4.53 -14.06
C ASP A 30 26.72 -5.00 -12.82
N ARG A 31 27.92 -4.43 -12.62
CA ARG A 31 28.82 -4.79 -11.52
C ARG A 31 28.14 -4.58 -10.16
N VAL A 32 27.18 -3.65 -10.08
CA VAL A 32 26.36 -3.41 -8.89
C VAL A 32 25.39 -4.57 -8.68
N LEU A 33 24.72 -5.04 -9.74
CA LEU A 33 23.84 -6.21 -9.69
C LEU A 33 24.59 -7.48 -9.29
N PHE A 34 25.78 -7.69 -9.87
CA PHE A 34 26.64 -8.82 -9.52
C PHE A 34 27.04 -8.78 -8.05
N LYS A 35 27.48 -7.61 -7.56
CA LYS A 35 27.84 -7.41 -6.15
C LYS A 35 26.65 -7.67 -5.22
N ASN A 36 25.48 -7.13 -5.52
CA ASN A 36 24.26 -7.35 -4.74
C ASN A 36 23.88 -8.83 -4.71
N LEU A 37 23.99 -9.53 -5.85
CA LEU A 37 23.68 -10.96 -5.93
C LEU A 37 24.66 -11.79 -5.08
N VAL A 38 25.95 -11.46 -5.13
CA VAL A 38 26.99 -12.12 -4.32
C VAL A 38 26.78 -11.86 -2.82
N GLU A 39 26.43 -10.63 -2.42
CA GLU A 39 26.16 -10.27 -1.02
C GLU A 39 24.92 -10.96 -0.45
N MET A 40 23.95 -11.33 -1.30
CA MET A 40 22.74 -12.04 -0.89
C MET A 40 22.97 -13.54 -0.63
N VAL A 41 24.02 -14.16 -1.17
CA VAL A 41 24.25 -15.62 -1.06
C VAL A 41 24.40 -16.08 0.40
N PRO A 42 25.27 -15.47 1.25
CA PRO A 42 25.40 -15.87 2.65
C PRO A 42 24.11 -15.65 3.47
N LEU A 43 23.30 -14.65 3.08
CA LEU A 43 22.03 -14.34 3.74
C LEU A 43 20.97 -15.40 3.42
N VAL A 44 20.92 -15.85 2.17
CA VAL A 44 20.03 -16.92 1.73
C VAL A 44 20.45 -18.24 2.34
N GLU A 45 21.75 -18.53 2.41
CA GLU A 45 22.29 -19.72 3.07
C GLU A 45 21.94 -19.74 4.57
N SER A 46 22.15 -18.62 5.28
CA SER A 46 21.72 -18.48 6.68
C SER A 46 20.20 -18.63 6.86
N LEU A 47 19.39 -18.17 5.90
CA LEU A 47 17.95 -18.34 5.94
C LEU A 47 17.54 -19.80 5.72
N MET A 48 18.24 -20.52 4.84
CA MET A 48 18.00 -21.95 4.58
C MET A 48 18.40 -22.80 5.79
N ASP A 49 19.53 -22.49 6.43
CA ASP A 49 19.99 -23.15 7.65
C ASP A 49 19.04 -22.95 8.84
N ARG A 50 18.27 -21.85 8.86
CA ARG A 50 17.25 -21.61 9.89
C ARG A 50 15.94 -22.36 9.63
N ARG A 51 15.64 -22.76 8.39
CA ARG A 51 14.41 -23.50 8.03
C ARG A 51 14.49 -25.00 8.36
N SER A 52 15.68 -25.52 8.64
CA SER A 52 15.87 -26.93 9.06
C SER A 52 15.52 -27.18 10.53
N ASN A 53 15.10 -26.15 11.29
CA ASN A 53 14.54 -26.29 12.64
C ASN A 53 12.99 -26.29 12.58
N PRO A 54 12.33 -27.46 12.53
CA PRO A 54 10.87 -27.58 12.39
C PRO A 54 10.14 -27.38 13.72
N SER A 55 10.45 -26.31 14.47
CA SER A 55 9.86 -26.09 15.80
C SER A 55 8.58 -25.25 15.79
N TYR A 56 8.09 -24.81 14.62
CA TYR A 56 6.84 -24.04 14.52
C TYR A 56 5.66 -24.94 14.18
N SER A 57 5.11 -25.61 15.19
CA SER A 57 3.76 -26.18 15.11
C SER A 57 2.75 -25.03 15.04
N ARG A 58 2.18 -24.78 13.86
CA ARG A 58 1.03 -23.89 13.65
C ARG A 58 -0.12 -24.33 14.57
N ARG A 59 -0.25 -23.74 15.76
CA ARG A 59 -1.50 -23.77 16.51
C ARG A 59 -2.46 -22.76 15.88
N ALA A 60 -3.25 -23.22 14.91
CA ALA A 60 -4.43 -22.50 14.48
C ALA A 60 -5.51 -22.63 15.58
N SER A 61 -5.72 -21.59 16.37
CA SER A 61 -6.88 -21.54 17.27
C SER A 61 -8.12 -21.15 16.47
N LEU A 62 -8.99 -22.12 16.21
CA LEU A 62 -10.31 -21.91 15.62
C LEU A 62 -11.23 -21.30 16.69
N VAL A 63 -11.51 -19.99 16.61
CA VAL A 63 -12.55 -19.36 17.43
C VAL A 63 -13.89 -19.56 16.70
N TYR A 64 -14.70 -20.49 17.19
CA TYR A 64 -16.05 -20.73 16.68
C TYR A 64 -16.99 -19.61 17.17
N THR A 65 -17.45 -18.76 16.26
CA THR A 65 -18.56 -17.83 16.52
C THR A 65 -19.88 -18.48 16.09
N PRO A 66 -20.83 -18.73 17.02
CA PRO A 66 -22.15 -19.24 16.64
C PRO A 66 -22.92 -18.21 15.80
N ALA A 67 -23.47 -18.64 14.65
CA ALA A 67 -24.26 -17.79 13.78
C ALA A 67 -25.58 -17.34 14.45
N PRO A 68 -26.08 -16.10 14.20
CA PRO A 68 -27.29 -15.60 14.82
C PRO A 68 -28.55 -16.30 14.29
N ALA A 69 -29.44 -16.68 15.20
CA ALA A 69 -30.69 -17.36 14.89
C ALA A 69 -31.67 -16.45 14.12
N LYS A 70 -32.20 -16.96 13.00
CA LYS A 70 -33.30 -16.34 12.25
C LYS A 70 -34.57 -16.36 13.12
N LYS A 71 -35.13 -15.19 13.45
CA LYS A 71 -36.43 -15.08 14.13
C LYS A 71 -37.55 -15.04 13.10
N GLY A 72 -38.38 -16.08 13.09
CA GLY A 72 -39.72 -16.07 12.52
C GLY A 72 -40.76 -15.69 13.59
N ALA A 73 -41.75 -14.93 13.12
CA ALA A 73 -43.06 -14.53 13.66
C ALA A 73 -43.52 -14.99 15.07
N ASP A 74 -44.07 -14.00 15.78
CA ASP A 74 -45.20 -13.98 16.72
C ASP A 74 -45.69 -15.29 17.37
N LEU A 75 -45.82 -15.26 18.70
CA LEU A 75 -47.12 -15.38 19.41
C LEU A 75 -46.96 -15.20 20.94
N LYS A 76 -47.93 -14.47 21.50
CA LYS A 76 -48.18 -14.10 22.91
C LYS A 76 -47.85 -15.14 23.99
N SER A 77 -47.31 -14.67 25.13
CA SER A 77 -47.87 -14.95 26.47
C SER A 77 -47.11 -14.18 27.56
N ALA A 78 -47.87 -13.61 28.49
CA ALA A 78 -47.47 -12.73 29.57
C ALA A 78 -46.72 -13.42 30.73
N LYS A 79 -45.81 -12.67 31.38
CA LYS A 79 -45.74 -12.42 32.84
C LYS A 79 -44.46 -11.64 33.21
N ALA A 80 -44.63 -10.43 33.74
CA ALA A 80 -43.76 -9.87 34.79
C ALA A 80 -44.23 -10.47 36.15
N PRO A 81 -43.49 -10.45 37.29
CA PRO A 81 -42.58 -9.37 37.74
C PRO A 81 -41.37 -9.79 38.65
N GLN A 82 -40.69 -8.75 39.18
CA GLN A 82 -40.04 -8.63 40.51
C GLN A 82 -38.73 -9.39 40.87
N ASN A 83 -37.68 -8.57 41.03
CA ASN A 83 -36.95 -8.23 42.27
C ASN A 83 -36.46 -9.30 43.29
N VAL A 84 -35.30 -8.94 43.86
CA VAL A 84 -34.70 -9.23 45.19
C VAL A 84 -33.97 -10.57 45.50
N SER A 85 -32.66 -10.43 45.65
CA SER A 85 -31.87 -10.68 46.89
C SER A 85 -31.59 -12.10 47.41
N ALA A 86 -30.44 -12.18 48.09
CA ALA A 86 -30.05 -13.14 49.12
C ALA A 86 -29.51 -14.50 48.58
N LYS A 87 -28.48 -15.15 49.15
CA LYS A 87 -27.95 -15.11 50.52
C LYS A 87 -26.66 -15.96 50.62
N LYS A 88 -25.64 -15.44 51.35
CA LYS A 88 -24.76 -16.11 52.36
C LYS A 88 -23.87 -17.31 51.93
N ARG A 89 -22.72 -17.64 52.54
CA ARG A 89 -21.89 -17.26 53.72
C ARG A 89 -20.55 -18.02 53.55
N ARG A 90 -19.41 -17.73 54.18
CA ARG A 90 -19.16 -17.53 55.63
C ARG A 90 -17.72 -17.01 55.82
N ASP A 91 -17.61 -15.91 56.54
CA ASP A 91 -16.42 -15.46 57.25
C ASP A 91 -16.76 -15.53 58.76
N PRO A 92 -15.84 -15.93 59.67
CA PRO A 92 -16.00 -15.75 61.11
C PRO A 92 -15.13 -14.59 61.61
N GLY A 93 -15.78 -13.54 62.13
CA GLY A 93 -15.13 -12.47 62.88
C GLY A 93 -15.34 -12.58 64.39
N GLU A 94 -14.41 -11.99 65.16
CA GLU A 94 -14.56 -11.20 66.41
C GLU A 94 -13.17 -11.03 67.04
N ALA A 95 -12.74 -9.97 67.71
CA ALA A 95 -13.34 -8.77 68.33
C ALA A 95 -12.24 -7.66 68.28
N GLY A 96 -12.46 -6.36 68.28
CA GLY A 96 -13.28 -5.53 69.17
C GLY A 96 -12.38 -4.45 69.81
N LYS A 97 -12.78 -3.18 69.68
CA LYS A 97 -12.39 -1.98 70.46
C LYS A 97 -11.06 -1.27 70.11
N LYS A 98 -11.18 -0.01 69.67
CA LYS A 98 -10.22 1.07 70.00
C LYS A 98 -10.99 2.36 70.25
N ASN A 99 -11.20 2.67 71.53
CA ASN A 99 -11.53 4.02 71.99
C ASN A 99 -10.27 4.62 72.59
N THR A 100 -9.96 5.84 72.16
CA THR A 100 -8.94 6.74 72.71
C THR A 100 -9.40 7.26 74.08
N VAL A 101 -8.58 7.10 75.12
CA VAL A 101 -8.63 7.87 76.38
C VAL A 101 -7.20 8.05 76.86
N ASP A 102 -6.79 9.31 76.97
CA ASP A 102 -5.64 9.75 77.76
C ASP A 102 -5.89 9.48 79.24
N CYS A 103 -4.89 9.02 79.99
CA CYS A 103 -4.80 9.20 81.44
C CYS A 103 -3.34 9.25 81.90
N ASN A 104 -2.95 10.45 82.34
CA ASN A 104 -1.91 10.73 83.31
C ASN A 104 -2.32 10.20 84.69
N GLY A 105 -1.37 9.74 85.52
CA GLY A 105 -1.65 9.39 86.92
C GLY A 105 -0.67 8.42 87.56
N GLU A 106 0.44 8.99 88.05
CA GLU A 106 1.11 8.74 89.34
C GLU A 106 1.24 7.32 89.97
N ASN A 107 2.43 7.15 90.56
CA ASN A 107 2.78 6.31 91.71
C ASN A 107 3.07 4.83 91.47
N GLY A 108 4.37 4.50 91.57
CA GLY A 108 4.84 3.12 91.67
C GLY A 108 6.36 2.98 91.64
N SER A 109 7.06 3.71 92.51
CA SER A 109 8.47 3.46 92.81
C SER A 109 8.65 2.06 93.39
N ALA A 110 9.41 1.19 92.71
CA ALA A 110 10.11 0.07 93.34
C ALA A 110 11.37 -0.30 92.54
N VAL A 111 12.51 -0.06 93.17
CA VAL A 111 13.89 -0.44 92.82
C VAL A 111 14.08 -1.97 93.05
N PRO A 112 15.09 -2.64 92.44
CA PRO A 112 15.02 -4.03 91.98
C PRO A 112 15.43 -5.05 93.05
N THR A 113 14.97 -6.29 92.90
CA THR A 113 15.46 -7.42 93.71
C THR A 113 16.35 -8.32 92.86
N ALA A 114 17.65 -8.05 92.91
CA ALA A 114 18.65 -9.08 92.69
C ALA A 114 18.73 -9.96 93.95
N LEU A 115 18.60 -11.28 93.79
CA LEU A 115 19.40 -12.36 94.38
C LEU A 115 18.57 -13.65 94.45
N LEU A 116 19.18 -14.73 93.95
CA LEU A 116 19.20 -16.11 94.45
C LEU A 116 19.62 -16.99 93.25
N GLY A 117 20.87 -17.39 93.05
CA GLY A 117 21.96 -17.53 94.01
C GLY A 117 21.82 -18.84 94.79
N GLY A 118 21.98 -19.97 94.11
CA GLY A 118 22.36 -21.24 94.75
C GLY A 118 21.43 -22.42 94.52
N GLU A 119 21.67 -23.16 93.44
CA GLU A 119 21.75 -24.63 93.38
C GLU A 119 21.88 -25.03 91.89
N ASN A 120 23.10 -24.91 91.35
CA ASN A 120 23.39 -25.38 90.00
C ASN A 120 23.37 -26.92 89.99
N LYS A 121 22.25 -27.53 89.60
CA LYS A 121 22.28 -28.91 89.12
C LYS A 121 23.15 -28.97 87.85
N PRO A 122 23.94 -30.04 87.65
CA PRO A 122 24.67 -30.24 86.38
C PRO A 122 23.72 -30.20 85.17
N LYS A 123 22.46 -30.62 85.34
CA LYS A 123 21.41 -30.59 84.30
C LYS A 123 21.08 -29.20 83.78
N ASP A 124 21.02 -28.18 84.64
CA ASP A 124 20.66 -26.82 84.22
C ASP A 124 21.80 -26.17 83.41
N LYS A 125 23.05 -26.56 83.70
CA LYS A 125 24.22 -26.13 82.93
C LYS A 125 24.25 -26.76 81.54
N ASP A 126 23.96 -28.06 81.45
CA ASP A 126 23.90 -28.77 80.17
C ASP A 126 22.75 -28.24 79.28
N GLU A 127 21.61 -27.91 79.89
CA GLU A 127 20.48 -27.28 79.19
C GLU A 127 20.83 -25.88 78.67
N ILE A 128 21.54 -25.06 79.46
CA ILE A 128 22.06 -23.76 79.01
C ILE A 128 23.02 -23.91 77.84
N VAL A 129 23.86 -24.96 77.81
CA VAL A 129 24.75 -25.25 76.69
C VAL A 129 23.95 -25.62 75.43
N LEU A 130 22.95 -26.49 75.54
CA LEU A 130 22.06 -26.85 74.44
C LEU A 130 21.29 -25.64 73.88
N LEU A 131 20.79 -24.76 74.76
CA LEU A 131 20.11 -23.54 74.34
C LEU A 131 21.05 -22.56 73.62
N ARG A 132 22.31 -22.47 74.06
CA ARG A 132 23.33 -21.67 73.35
C ARG A 132 23.61 -22.23 71.96
N GLU A 133 23.81 -23.54 71.85
CA GLU A 133 24.01 -24.20 70.55
C GLU A 133 22.80 -23.98 69.62
N GLN A 134 21.57 -24.02 70.14
CA GLN A 134 20.37 -23.70 69.35
C GLN A 134 20.33 -22.24 68.91
N ILE A 135 20.72 -21.30 69.77
CA ILE A 135 20.81 -19.87 69.41
C ILE A 135 21.85 -19.68 68.31
N ASP A 136 23.01 -20.31 68.42
CA ASP A 136 24.08 -20.22 67.44
C ASP A 136 23.64 -20.81 66.08
N GLU A 137 22.95 -21.96 66.10
CA GLU A 137 22.38 -22.58 64.89
C GLU A 137 21.27 -21.73 64.25
N LEU A 138 20.42 -21.09 65.06
CA LEU A 138 19.39 -20.17 64.56
C LEU A 138 20.01 -18.90 63.97
N GLN A 139 21.05 -18.35 64.59
CA GLN A 139 21.80 -17.20 64.08
C GLN A 139 22.46 -17.55 62.74
N LYS A 140 23.07 -18.72 62.62
CA LYS A 140 23.65 -19.20 61.36
C LYS A 140 22.58 -19.31 60.26
N LYS A 141 21.43 -19.91 60.56
CA LYS A 141 20.30 -19.99 59.61
C LYS A 141 19.77 -18.63 59.21
N LEU A 142 19.70 -17.67 60.14
CA LEU A 142 19.30 -16.31 59.85
C LEU A 142 20.25 -15.67 58.83
N LEU A 143 21.56 -15.80 59.03
CA LEU A 143 22.58 -15.27 58.11
C LEU A 143 22.49 -15.90 56.71
N GLU A 144 22.32 -17.23 56.63
CA GLU A 144 22.10 -17.92 55.34
C GLU A 144 20.83 -17.42 54.63
N LYS A 145 19.76 -17.14 55.38
CA LYS A 145 18.51 -16.57 54.83
C LYS A 145 18.69 -15.12 54.38
N GLU A 146 19.42 -14.30 55.12
CA GLU A 146 19.74 -12.91 54.75
C GLU A 146 20.62 -12.85 53.50
N GLU A 147 21.56 -13.78 53.34
CA GLU A 147 22.37 -13.88 52.11
C GLU A 147 21.52 -14.35 50.92
N ALA A 148 20.65 -15.34 51.11
CA ALA A 148 19.71 -15.78 50.07
C ALA A 148 18.73 -14.66 49.67
N LEU A 149 18.26 -13.85 50.63
CA LEU A 149 17.43 -12.67 50.39
C LEU A 149 18.19 -11.65 49.55
N ARG A 150 19.44 -11.33 49.92
CA ARG A 150 20.30 -10.40 49.18
C ARG A 150 20.54 -10.88 47.74
N SER A 151 20.73 -12.18 47.54
CA SER A 151 20.87 -12.78 46.20
C SER A 151 19.58 -12.65 45.39
N ALA A 152 18.42 -12.84 46.00
CA ALA A 152 17.13 -12.67 45.33
C ALA A 152 16.88 -11.20 44.96
N GLU A 153 17.21 -10.25 45.84
CA GLU A 153 17.11 -8.81 45.57
C GLU A 153 18.02 -8.37 44.41
N SER A 154 19.24 -8.90 44.34
CA SER A 154 20.15 -8.68 43.20
C SER A 154 19.56 -9.21 41.90
N SER A 155 19.02 -10.43 41.91
CA SER A 155 18.39 -11.04 40.74
C SER A 155 17.15 -10.27 40.27
N VAL A 156 16.33 -9.75 41.20
CA VAL A 156 15.19 -8.88 40.86
C VAL A 156 15.67 -7.58 40.23
N SER A 157 16.77 -7.01 40.72
CA SER A 157 17.36 -5.79 40.15
C SER A 157 17.86 -6.03 38.71
N GLU A 158 18.53 -7.14 38.46
CA GLU A 158 18.93 -7.57 37.11
C GLU A 158 17.72 -7.79 36.21
N MET A 159 16.67 -8.45 36.72
CA MET A 159 15.44 -8.67 35.98
C MET A 159 14.75 -7.34 35.60
N ASN A 160 14.75 -6.34 36.49
CA ASN A 160 14.23 -5.01 36.19
C ASN A 160 15.06 -4.30 35.10
N ALA A 161 16.39 -4.44 35.12
CA ALA A 161 17.24 -3.94 34.05
C ALA A 161 16.92 -4.62 32.70
N LEU A 162 16.74 -5.94 32.70
CA LEU A 162 16.33 -6.69 31.52
C LEU A 162 14.97 -6.23 31.00
N TYR A 163 13.96 -6.02 31.86
CA TYR A 163 12.66 -5.50 31.44
C TYR A 163 12.78 -4.14 30.75
N SER A 164 13.59 -3.23 31.28
CA SER A 164 13.88 -1.94 30.65
C SER A 164 14.46 -2.11 29.23
N THR A 165 15.41 -3.04 29.05
CA THR A 165 15.97 -3.33 27.71
C THR A 165 14.94 -3.94 26.75
N VAL A 166 14.04 -4.78 27.24
CA VAL A 166 12.97 -5.38 26.42
C VAL A 166 11.98 -4.32 25.97
N ASP A 167 11.59 -3.39 26.85
CA ASP A 167 10.68 -2.31 26.50
C ASP A 167 11.30 -1.33 25.51
N GLU A 168 12.59 -1.06 25.65
CA GLU A 168 13.37 -0.30 24.66
C GLU A 168 13.38 -0.99 23.28
N LEU A 169 13.65 -2.29 23.23
CA LEU A 169 13.61 -3.06 21.98
C LEU A 169 12.20 -3.06 21.36
N ARG A 170 11.15 -3.18 22.17
CA ARG A 170 9.76 -3.06 21.70
C ARG A 170 9.49 -1.71 21.05
N ARG A 171 9.96 -0.62 21.67
CA ARG A 171 9.84 0.73 21.12
C ARG A 171 10.56 0.84 19.77
N GLN A 172 11.77 0.31 19.66
CA GLN A 172 12.52 0.29 18.38
C GLN A 172 11.81 -0.51 17.30
N VAL A 173 11.23 -1.67 17.64
CA VAL A 173 10.43 -2.46 16.69
C VAL A 173 9.23 -1.65 16.19
N ALA A 174 8.50 -0.98 17.09
CA ALA A 174 7.36 -0.15 16.70
C ALA A 174 7.76 1.02 15.78
N GLU A 175 8.90 1.67 16.04
CA GLU A 175 9.43 2.73 15.19
C GLU A 175 9.83 2.22 13.80
N LYS A 176 10.53 1.08 13.73
CA LYS A 176 10.90 0.43 12.47
C LYS A 176 9.66 -0.02 11.67
N GLU A 177 8.65 -0.55 12.33
CA GLU A 177 7.37 -0.88 11.69
C GLU A 177 6.66 0.36 11.13
N ALA A 178 6.69 1.49 11.85
CA ALA A 178 6.14 2.74 11.37
C ALA A 178 6.89 3.25 10.13
N LEU A 179 8.22 3.17 10.12
CA LEU A 179 9.04 3.51 8.96
C LEU A 179 8.73 2.61 7.75
N ILE A 180 8.60 1.30 7.96
CA ILE A 180 8.22 0.36 6.89
C ILE A 180 6.84 0.69 6.32
N LYS A 181 5.85 0.99 7.19
CA LYS A 181 4.51 1.41 6.75
C LYS A 181 4.55 2.70 5.93
N SER A 182 5.33 3.69 6.36
CA SER A 182 5.52 4.95 5.64
C SER A 182 6.17 4.72 4.26
N ALA A 183 7.26 3.96 4.22
CA ALA A 183 7.96 3.64 2.96
C ALA A 183 7.05 2.87 1.99
N ASN A 184 6.28 1.89 2.48
CA ASN A 184 5.31 1.16 1.67
C ASN A 184 4.21 2.09 1.12
N SER A 185 3.72 3.04 1.91
CA SER A 185 2.75 4.04 1.46
C SER A 185 3.32 4.91 0.33
N GLN A 186 4.56 5.40 0.49
CA GLN A 186 5.25 6.16 -0.56
C GLN A 186 5.45 5.35 -1.84
N PHE A 187 5.84 4.08 -1.71
CA PHE A 187 5.97 3.18 -2.86
C PHE A 187 4.66 2.97 -3.61
N HIS A 188 3.55 2.77 -2.88
CA HIS A 188 2.23 2.63 -3.51
C HIS A 188 1.80 3.91 -4.23
N ASN A 189 2.04 5.07 -3.63
CA ASN A 189 1.77 6.36 -4.28
C ASN A 189 2.60 6.52 -5.57
N ALA A 190 3.91 6.24 -5.51
CA ALA A 190 4.77 6.28 -6.69
C ALA A 190 4.32 5.33 -7.81
N LYS A 191 3.83 4.13 -7.44
CA LYS A 191 3.26 3.18 -8.40
C LYS A 191 2.01 3.72 -9.10
N ILE A 192 1.12 4.39 -8.35
CA ILE A 192 -0.07 5.04 -8.92
C ILE A 192 0.34 6.14 -9.89
N MET A 193 1.24 7.05 -9.47
CA MET A 193 1.74 8.11 -10.34
C MET A 193 2.38 7.57 -11.62
N LEU A 194 3.13 6.46 -11.53
CA LEU A 194 3.74 5.84 -12.69
C LEU A 194 2.69 5.30 -13.67
N ALA A 195 1.62 4.68 -13.15
CA ALA A 195 0.50 4.24 -13.98
C ALA A 195 -0.21 5.42 -14.66
N ASP A 196 -0.42 6.54 -13.95
CA ASP A 196 -1.01 7.75 -14.52
C ASP A 196 -0.14 8.37 -15.63
N LYS A 197 1.18 8.36 -15.43
CA LYS A 197 2.14 8.81 -16.45
C LYS A 197 2.15 7.88 -17.66
N GLN A 198 2.08 6.57 -17.44
CA GLN A 198 1.97 5.58 -18.52
C GLN A 198 0.69 5.79 -19.36
N ALA A 199 -0.46 5.98 -18.71
CA ALA A 199 -1.72 6.27 -19.40
C ALA A 199 -1.65 7.59 -20.18
N SER A 200 -0.98 8.61 -19.64
CA SER A 200 -0.78 9.89 -20.32
C SER A 200 0.11 9.75 -21.56
N LEU A 201 1.16 8.92 -21.49
CA LEU A 201 2.04 8.63 -22.63
C LEU A 201 1.31 7.87 -23.73
N GLU A 202 0.54 6.83 -23.40
CA GLU A 202 -0.25 6.06 -24.37
C GLU A 202 -1.28 6.94 -25.09
N LYS A 203 -1.93 7.84 -24.34
CA LYS A 203 -2.83 8.84 -24.93
C LYS A 203 -2.10 9.74 -25.93
N LEU A 204 -0.96 10.29 -25.54
CA LEU A 204 -0.18 11.17 -26.42
C LEU A 204 0.33 10.41 -27.66
N GLU A 205 0.75 9.16 -27.50
CA GLU A 205 1.16 8.30 -28.62
C GLU A 205 0.01 8.08 -29.60
N TRP A 206 -1.21 7.85 -29.08
CA TRP A 206 -2.40 7.72 -29.92
C TRP A 206 -2.77 9.02 -30.64
N GLU A 207 -2.67 10.17 -29.97
CA GLU A 207 -2.84 11.50 -30.58
C GLU A 207 -1.80 11.77 -31.67
N VAL A 208 -0.54 11.39 -31.46
CA VAL A 208 0.52 11.50 -32.47
C VAL A 208 0.23 10.60 -33.66
N LYS A 209 -0.14 9.33 -33.45
CA LYS A 209 -0.47 8.40 -34.54
C LYS A 209 -1.66 8.89 -35.38
N THR A 210 -2.72 9.37 -34.72
CA THR A 210 -3.90 9.89 -35.41
C THR A 210 -3.63 11.23 -36.12
N SER A 211 -2.79 12.08 -35.56
CA SER A 211 -2.35 13.32 -36.22
C SER A 211 -1.46 13.02 -37.43
N ASN A 212 -0.49 12.11 -37.30
CA ASN A 212 0.38 11.69 -38.39
C ASN A 212 -0.42 11.10 -39.56
N LYS A 213 -1.43 10.27 -39.25
CA LYS A 213 -2.38 9.74 -40.24
C LYS A 213 -3.07 10.86 -41.04
N LYS A 214 -3.55 11.90 -40.35
CA LYS A 214 -4.19 13.07 -41.01
C LYS A 214 -3.20 13.84 -41.90
N VAL A 215 -1.94 13.94 -41.47
CA VAL A 215 -0.88 14.57 -42.28
C VAL A 215 -0.60 13.77 -43.54
N GLU A 216 -0.52 12.43 -43.45
CA GLU A 216 -0.37 11.55 -44.61
C GLU A 216 -1.55 11.68 -45.58
N ASP A 217 -2.78 11.70 -45.07
CA ASP A 217 -3.99 11.85 -45.89
C ASP A 217 -3.99 13.22 -46.62
N LEU A 218 -3.70 14.32 -45.90
CA LEU A 218 -3.56 15.66 -46.50
C LEU A 218 -2.42 15.76 -47.52
N GLN A 219 -1.30 15.07 -47.29
CA GLN A 219 -0.20 15.00 -48.25
C GLN A 219 -0.63 14.28 -49.54
N GLY A 220 -1.46 13.24 -49.41
CA GLY A 220 -2.10 12.58 -50.56
C GLY A 220 -2.98 13.53 -51.35
N ASP A 221 -3.84 14.29 -50.67
CA ASP A 221 -4.74 15.27 -51.31
C ASP A 221 -3.97 16.36 -52.07
N VAL A 222 -2.88 16.88 -51.49
CA VAL A 222 -2.02 17.87 -52.16
C VAL A 222 -1.38 17.27 -53.41
N SER A 223 -0.92 16.03 -53.35
CA SER A 223 -0.32 15.34 -54.51
C SER A 223 -1.35 15.10 -55.62
N ASN A 224 -2.60 14.78 -55.25
CA ASN A 224 -3.70 14.64 -56.21
C ASN A 224 -4.03 15.99 -56.88
N MET A 225 -4.13 17.06 -56.08
CA MET A 225 -4.39 18.41 -56.59
C MET A 225 -3.27 18.88 -57.52
N GLU A 226 -2.01 18.56 -57.23
CA GLU A 226 -0.87 18.86 -58.10
C GLU A 226 -1.04 18.18 -59.48
N PHE A 227 -1.46 16.91 -59.51
CA PHE A 227 -1.74 16.20 -60.76
C PHE A 227 -2.89 16.82 -61.55
N GLU A 228 -3.97 17.21 -60.87
CA GLU A 228 -5.10 17.92 -61.49
C GLU A 228 -4.66 19.27 -62.07
N ILE A 229 -3.88 20.07 -61.32
CA ILE A 229 -3.32 21.34 -61.78
C ILE A 229 -2.43 21.13 -63.00
N CYS A 230 -1.54 20.13 -63.01
CA CYS A 230 -0.72 19.80 -64.17
C CYS A 230 -1.59 19.43 -65.40
N SER A 231 -2.67 18.68 -65.19
CA SER A 231 -3.61 18.30 -66.24
C SER A 231 -4.35 19.52 -66.82
N PHE A 232 -4.83 20.43 -65.96
CA PHE A 232 -5.44 21.69 -66.40
C PHE A 232 -4.45 22.61 -67.11
N MET A 233 -3.21 22.70 -66.61
CA MET A 233 -2.17 23.51 -67.22
C MET A 233 -1.83 23.02 -68.64
N ALA A 234 -1.73 21.69 -68.83
CA ALA A 234 -1.53 21.10 -70.15
C ALA A 234 -2.73 21.34 -71.09
N LEU A 235 -3.96 21.31 -70.57
CA LEU A 235 -5.16 21.68 -71.34
C LEU A 235 -5.10 23.15 -71.80
N PHE A 236 -4.76 24.07 -70.90
CA PHE A 236 -4.63 25.49 -71.23
C PHE A 236 -3.54 25.75 -72.26
N GLU A 237 -2.38 25.08 -72.15
CA GLU A 237 -1.30 25.18 -73.12
C GLU A 237 -1.76 24.73 -74.51
N LYS A 238 -2.45 23.60 -74.59
CA LYS A 238 -3.04 23.10 -75.85
C LYS A 238 -4.10 24.03 -76.43
N ILE A 239 -5.00 24.57 -75.61
CA ILE A 239 -6.01 25.54 -76.09
C ILE A 239 -5.33 26.82 -76.59
N SER A 240 -4.30 27.30 -75.89
CA SER A 240 -3.53 28.48 -76.30
C SER A 240 -2.83 28.27 -77.65
N GLU A 241 -2.34 27.07 -77.92
CA GLU A 241 -1.78 26.69 -79.23
C GLU A 241 -2.86 26.66 -80.32
N ASN A 242 -4.04 26.09 -80.03
CA ASN A 242 -5.15 26.00 -80.97
C ASN A 242 -5.80 27.35 -81.32
N VAL A 243 -5.92 28.30 -80.38
CA VAL A 243 -6.51 29.64 -80.60
C VAL A 243 -5.56 30.58 -81.36
N SER A 244 -4.25 30.31 -81.33
CA SER A 244 -3.27 30.97 -82.22
C SER A 244 -3.36 30.47 -83.68
N GLY A 245 -4.12 29.40 -83.94
CA GLY A 245 -4.44 28.88 -85.26
C GLY A 245 -5.80 29.39 -85.74
N ASP A 246 -5.78 30.16 -86.82
CA ASP A 246 -6.90 30.76 -87.55
C ASP A 246 -8.12 29.80 -87.71
N HIS A 247 -9.14 29.88 -86.82
CA HIS A 247 -10.44 29.26 -87.12
C HIS A 247 -11.68 29.89 -86.46
N ASP A 248 -12.69 29.96 -87.33
CA ASP A 248 -14.00 30.62 -87.27
C ASP A 248 -14.95 30.03 -86.21
N GLY A 249 -15.79 30.89 -85.66
CA GLY A 249 -16.61 30.64 -84.49
C GLY A 249 -17.77 29.67 -84.72
N SER A 250 -17.92 28.71 -83.81
CA SER A 250 -19.21 28.05 -83.57
C SER A 250 -19.31 27.61 -82.11
N LEU A 251 -20.25 28.20 -81.37
CA LEU A 251 -20.57 27.86 -79.99
C LEU A 251 -21.32 26.51 -79.93
N PRO A 252 -21.06 25.65 -78.93
CA PRO A 252 -21.83 24.42 -78.75
C PRO A 252 -23.25 24.71 -78.25
N SER A 253 -24.20 23.92 -78.75
CA SER A 253 -25.66 24.06 -78.60
C SER A 253 -26.15 23.80 -77.17
N SER A 254 -27.14 24.57 -76.73
CA SER A 254 -27.77 24.56 -75.40
C SER A 254 -28.39 23.23 -74.96
N PHE A 255 -28.54 22.27 -75.87
CA PHE A 255 -29.17 20.97 -75.62
C PHE A 255 -28.27 20.03 -74.78
N GLU A 256 -26.95 20.21 -74.82
CA GLU A 256 -25.98 19.38 -74.09
C GLU A 256 -25.90 19.78 -72.60
N LEU A 257 -26.25 21.03 -72.27
CA LEU A 257 -26.22 21.56 -70.90
C LEU A 257 -27.41 21.08 -70.05
N GLU A 258 -28.56 20.78 -70.68
CA GLU A 258 -29.77 20.33 -69.99
C GLU A 258 -29.67 18.86 -69.56
N ALA A 259 -28.99 18.02 -70.36
CA ALA A 259 -28.71 16.63 -70.03
C ALA A 259 -27.82 16.47 -68.79
N LEU A 260 -26.84 17.37 -68.61
CA LEU A 260 -25.95 17.39 -67.43
C LEU A 260 -26.65 17.86 -66.15
N LYS A 261 -27.69 18.69 -66.29
CA LYS A 261 -28.47 19.18 -65.15
C LYS A 261 -29.41 18.10 -64.61
N SER A 262 -29.94 17.25 -65.50
CA SER A 262 -30.79 16.12 -65.12
C SER A 262 -30.04 14.99 -64.42
N THR A 263 -28.77 14.74 -64.74
CA THR A 263 -27.96 13.75 -64.01
C THR A 263 -27.63 14.23 -62.59
N SER A 264 -27.38 15.54 -62.41
CA SER A 264 -27.10 16.14 -61.09
C SER A 264 -28.28 16.08 -60.11
N GLU A 265 -29.52 15.99 -60.58
CA GLU A 265 -30.71 15.94 -59.72
C GLU A 265 -30.99 14.51 -59.19
N ILE A 266 -30.65 13.47 -59.98
CA ILE A 266 -30.67 12.07 -59.54
C ILE A 266 -29.66 11.86 -58.40
N ASP A 267 -28.43 12.35 -58.55
CA ASP A 267 -27.36 12.16 -57.55
C ASP A 267 -27.71 12.85 -56.23
N LYS A 268 -28.42 13.99 -56.29
CA LYS A 268 -28.87 14.72 -55.10
C LYS A 268 -29.88 13.93 -54.26
N ILE A 269 -30.78 13.19 -54.90
CA ILE A 269 -31.79 12.36 -54.21
C ILE A 269 -31.13 11.17 -53.53
N GLU A 270 -30.10 10.59 -54.15
CA GLU A 270 -29.34 9.48 -53.57
C GLU A 270 -28.51 9.92 -52.34
N VAL A 271 -27.89 11.09 -52.41
CA VAL A 271 -27.15 11.69 -51.27
C VAL A 271 -28.09 11.94 -50.08
N GLU A 272 -29.26 12.54 -50.30
CA GLU A 272 -30.23 12.81 -49.23
C GLU A 272 -30.72 11.52 -48.56
N LYS A 273 -30.89 10.44 -49.34
CA LYS A 273 -31.26 9.12 -48.82
C LYS A 273 -30.16 8.50 -47.95
N ILE A 274 -28.89 8.63 -48.35
CA ILE A 274 -27.74 8.16 -47.56
C ILE A 274 -27.67 8.94 -46.24
N GLU A 275 -27.82 10.26 -46.28
CA GLU A 275 -27.83 11.10 -45.07
C GLU A 275 -28.96 10.71 -44.10
N GLN A 276 -30.16 10.43 -44.61
CA GLN A 276 -31.30 10.02 -43.79
C GLN A 276 -31.09 8.67 -43.08
N GLU A 277 -30.52 7.69 -43.76
CA GLU A 277 -30.18 6.40 -43.15
C GLU A 277 -29.00 6.53 -42.16
N GLN A 278 -28.05 7.45 -42.39
CA GLN A 278 -27.00 7.77 -41.41
C GLN A 278 -27.58 8.35 -40.11
N VAL A 279 -28.55 9.26 -40.21
CA VAL A 279 -29.24 9.83 -39.04
C VAL A 279 -29.99 8.74 -38.28
N THR A 280 -30.69 7.86 -39.00
CA THR A 280 -31.47 6.75 -38.41
C THR A 280 -30.55 5.76 -37.67
N TYR A 281 -29.38 5.44 -38.24
CA TYR A 281 -28.37 4.61 -37.59
C TYR A 281 -27.77 5.28 -36.35
N ALA A 282 -27.50 6.60 -36.41
CA ALA A 282 -26.98 7.35 -35.27
C ALA A 282 -27.97 7.39 -34.11
N GLU A 283 -29.27 7.56 -34.39
CA GLU A 283 -30.33 7.53 -33.39
C GLU A 283 -30.48 6.14 -32.76
N ALA A 284 -30.49 5.08 -33.57
CA ALA A 284 -30.57 3.71 -33.07
C ALA A 284 -29.34 3.33 -32.21
N LEU A 285 -28.15 3.82 -32.57
CA LEU A 285 -26.94 3.67 -31.76
C LEU A 285 -27.01 4.44 -30.44
N ALA A 286 -27.61 5.64 -30.44
CA ALA A 286 -27.80 6.42 -29.22
C ALA A 286 -28.77 5.71 -28.26
N ALA A 287 -29.88 5.20 -28.79
CA ALA A 287 -30.85 4.41 -28.02
C ALA A 287 -30.19 3.17 -27.40
N ALA A 288 -29.51 2.35 -28.21
CA ALA A 288 -28.82 1.14 -27.74
C ALA A 288 -27.70 1.42 -26.71
N ARG A 289 -27.11 2.62 -26.73
CA ARG A 289 -26.14 3.06 -25.71
C ARG A 289 -26.80 3.50 -24.41
N GLU A 290 -28.00 4.06 -24.48
CA GLU A 290 -28.78 4.46 -23.31
C GLU A 290 -29.41 3.23 -22.63
N ASN A 291 -29.89 2.25 -23.42
CA ASN A 291 -30.47 1.00 -22.92
C ASN A 291 -30.01 -0.20 -23.78
N PRO A 292 -29.07 -1.03 -23.31
CA PRO A 292 -28.52 -2.14 -24.10
C PRO A 292 -29.46 -3.37 -24.10
N ASP A 293 -30.69 -3.19 -24.57
CA ASP A 293 -31.67 -4.26 -24.77
C ASP A 293 -31.46 -4.93 -26.14
N GLU A 294 -31.79 -6.23 -26.23
CA GLU A 294 -31.63 -7.03 -27.46
C GLU A 294 -32.39 -6.43 -28.66
N GLU A 295 -33.57 -5.85 -28.41
CA GLU A 295 -34.37 -5.18 -29.44
C GLU A 295 -33.67 -3.92 -30.00
N GLN A 296 -33.01 -3.13 -29.15
CA GLN A 296 -32.33 -1.90 -29.56
C GLN A 296 -31.02 -2.19 -30.29
N LEU A 297 -30.31 -3.25 -29.87
CA LEU A 297 -29.14 -3.75 -30.60
C LEU A 297 -29.53 -4.30 -31.99
N ASN A 298 -30.66 -4.98 -32.10
CA ASN A 298 -31.18 -5.44 -33.39
C ASN A 298 -31.56 -4.28 -34.32
N LEU A 299 -32.24 -3.23 -33.81
CA LEU A 299 -32.55 -2.03 -34.59
C LEU A 299 -31.30 -1.30 -35.08
N ALA A 300 -30.27 -1.19 -34.24
CA ALA A 300 -28.98 -0.61 -34.64
C ALA A 300 -28.28 -1.46 -35.72
N ALA A 301 -28.36 -2.79 -35.62
CA ALA A 301 -27.82 -3.70 -36.62
C ALA A 301 -28.57 -3.62 -37.96
N GLU A 302 -29.90 -3.52 -37.93
CA GLU A 302 -30.72 -3.34 -39.14
C GLU A 302 -30.46 -2.00 -39.83
N ALA A 303 -30.40 -0.90 -39.07
CA ALA A 303 -30.08 0.42 -39.61
C ALA A 303 -28.67 0.45 -40.24
N ARG A 304 -27.71 -0.26 -39.64
CA ARG A 304 -26.37 -0.44 -40.21
C ARG A 304 -26.41 -1.18 -41.56
N LEU A 305 -27.22 -2.25 -41.66
CA LEU A 305 -27.38 -3.00 -42.91
C LEU A 305 -27.99 -2.15 -44.02
N ARG A 306 -29.00 -1.32 -43.70
CA ARG A 306 -29.62 -0.40 -44.68
C ARG A 306 -28.61 0.62 -45.22
N LEU A 307 -27.82 1.19 -44.32
CA LEU A 307 -26.76 2.13 -44.70
C LEU A 307 -25.68 1.44 -45.56
N GLN A 308 -25.31 0.20 -45.23
CA GLN A 308 -24.31 -0.56 -45.98
C GLN A 308 -24.76 -0.86 -47.42
N VAL A 309 -26.05 -1.02 -47.67
CA VAL A 309 -26.61 -1.25 -49.03
C VAL A 309 -26.56 0.02 -49.89
N LEU A 310 -26.51 1.22 -49.29
CA LEU A 310 -26.47 2.49 -50.02
C LEU A 310 -25.05 3.05 -50.22
N VAL A 311 -24.07 2.54 -49.48
CA VAL A 311 -22.68 3.05 -49.48
C VAL A 311 -21.70 2.09 -50.21
N LEU A 312 -22.13 0.86 -50.51
CA LEU A 312 -21.41 -0.13 -51.33
C LEU A 312 -21.98 -0.21 -52.74
#